data_AF-A0A955F2V7-F1
#
_entry.id   AF-A0A955F2V7-F1
#
_cell.length_a   1.000
_cell.length_b   1.000
_cell.length_c   1.000
_cell.angle_alpha   90.00
_cell.angle_beta   90.00
_cell.angle_gamma   90.00
#
_symmetry.space_group_name_H-M   'P 1'
#
loop_
_entity.id
_entity.type
_entity.pdbx_description
1 polymer ?
#
loop_
_entity_poly.entity_id
_entity_poly.type
_entity_poly.pdbx_seq_one_letter_code
_entity_poly.pdbx_strand_id
1 'polypeptide(L)' 'MPTVRHTKSFKKYSDEARLEVVDATRSWAEARPDRFQVYEDASLIKVTATQDEVEELVTYLRGRFGTPLPGEDPPKDAKK' A
#
# COMPACT_ATOMS: atom_id res chain seq x y z
N MET A 1 -19.67 12.79 8.38
CA MET A 1 -19.68 11.78 7.30
C MET A 1 -18.72 10.67 7.73
N PRO A 2 -19.08 9.38 7.67
CA PRO A 2 -18.16 8.32 8.05
C PRO A 2 -17.01 8.29 7.05
N THR A 3 -15.79 8.57 7.51
CA THR A 3 -14.57 8.52 6.70
C THR A 3 -14.36 7.07 6.25
N VAL A 4 -14.62 6.78 4.98
CA VAL A 4 -14.41 5.45 4.40
C VAL A 4 -12.91 5.17 4.38
N ARG A 5 -12.45 4.33 5.30
CA ARG A 5 -11.05 3.92 5.38
C ARG A 5 -10.78 2.87 4.30
N HIS A 6 -9.85 3.17 3.41
CA HIS A 6 -9.36 2.27 2.38
C HIS A 6 -8.11 1.55 2.91
N THR A 7 -8.03 0.25 2.67
CA THR A 7 -6.87 -0.56 3.06
C THR A 7 -6.21 -1.13 1.82
N LYS A 8 -4.91 -0.83 1.63
CA LYS A 8 -4.08 -1.41 0.58
C LYS A 8 -3.09 -2.38 1.21
N SER A 9 -2.95 -3.57 0.63
CA SER A 9 -2.00 -4.59 1.08
C SER A 9 -0.89 -4.76 0.05
N PHE A 10 0.36 -4.84 0.49
CA PHE A 10 1.54 -5.13 -0.32
C PHE A 10 2.21 -6.41 0.20
N LYS A 11 2.47 -7.38 -0.67
CA LYS A 11 3.11 -8.66 -0.29
C LYS A 11 4.61 -8.47 -0.10
N LYS A 12 5.17 -9.04 0.98
CA LYS A 12 6.60 -8.93 1.34
C LYS A 12 7.49 -10.06 0.82
N TYR A 13 6.94 -11.26 0.60
CA TYR A 13 7.72 -12.48 0.30
C TYR A 13 7.21 -13.29 -0.91
N SER A 14 6.49 -12.67 -1.85
CA SER A 14 6.30 -13.31 -3.17
C SER A 14 7.57 -13.10 -4.01
N ASP A 15 7.81 -13.95 -5.00
CA ASP A 15 8.95 -13.85 -5.94
C ASP A 15 9.05 -12.47 -6.63
N GLU A 16 7.93 -11.76 -6.68
CA GLU A 16 7.80 -10.40 -7.22
C GLU A 16 7.89 -9.29 -6.17
N ALA A 17 7.98 -9.62 -4.87
CA ALA A 17 7.95 -8.65 -3.78
C ALA A 17 9.26 -7.85 -3.72
N ARG A 18 9.20 -6.56 -4.06
CA ARG A 18 10.31 -5.65 -3.80
C ARG A 18 10.23 -5.17 -2.37
N LEU A 19 11.16 -5.65 -1.54
CA LEU A 19 11.34 -5.17 -0.16
C LEU A 19 11.48 -3.64 -0.09
N GLU A 20 12.03 -3.02 -1.13
CA GLU A 20 12.14 -1.56 -1.24
C GLU A 20 10.78 -0.84 -1.29
N VAL A 21 9.76 -1.44 -1.91
CA VAL A 21 8.40 -0.88 -1.95
C VAL A 21 7.74 -0.97 -0.58
N VAL A 22 7.95 -2.08 0.11
CA VAL A 22 7.48 -2.30 1.49
C VAL A 22 8.13 -1.29 2.43
N ASP A 23 9.45 -1.11 2.31
CA ASP A 23 10.22 -0.16 3.13
C ASP A 23 9.81 1.28 2.87
N ALA A 24 9.62 1.67 1.60
CA ALA A 24 9.13 2.99 1.23
C ALA A 24 7.70 3.24 1.74
N THR A 25 6.83 2.24 1.63
CA THR A 25 5.45 2.30 2.15
C THR A 25 5.43 2.46 3.65
N ARG A 26 6.25 1.67 4.35
CA ARG A 26 6.42 1.75 5.80
C ARG A 26 6.94 3.13 6.21
N SER A 27 8.03 3.59 5.61
CA SER A 27 8.61 4.91 5.89
C SER A 27 7.63 6.05 5.66
N TRP A 28 6.83 5.98 4.59
CA TRP A 28 5.81 7.00 4.29
C TRP A 28 4.72 7.08 5.35
N ALA A 29 4.27 5.93 5.83
CA ALA A 29 3.22 5.83 6.83
C ALA A 29 3.74 6.12 8.25
N GLU A 30 4.97 5.69 8.59
CA GLU A 30 5.64 6.05 9.85
C GLU A 30 5.91 7.56 9.94
N ALA A 31 6.13 8.25 8.81
CA ALA A 31 6.25 9.70 8.77
C ALA A 31 4.90 10.43 9.00
N ARG A 32 3.76 9.73 8.88
CA ARG A 32 2.41 10.29 8.99
C ARG A 32 1.49 9.38 9.82
N PRO A 33 1.83 9.12 11.10
CA PRO A 33 1.14 8.14 11.94
C PRO A 33 -0.32 8.54 12.26
N ASP A 34 -0.64 9.82 12.18
CA ASP A 34 -1.99 10.37 12.35
C ASP A 34 -2.92 10.14 11.14
N ARG A 35 -2.36 9.84 9.96
CA ARG A 35 -3.13 9.63 8.72
C ARG A 35 -3.12 8.19 8.23
N PHE A 36 -2.01 7.48 8.43
CA PHE A 36 -1.80 6.13 7.93
C PHE A 36 -1.68 5.15 9.09
N GLN A 37 -2.53 4.13 9.07
CA GLN A 37 -2.46 3.02 10.01
C GLN A 37 -1.79 1.84 9.32
N VAL A 38 -0.59 1.48 9.77
CA VAL A 38 0.19 0.36 9.22
C VAL A 38 -0.10 -0.91 10.01
N TYR A 39 -0.42 -1.98 9.30
CA TYR A 39 -0.49 -3.34 9.81
C TYR A 39 0.55 -4.18 9.10
N GLU A 40 1.59 -4.55 9.83
CA GLU A 40 2.64 -5.41 9.33
C GLU A 40 2.41 -6.86 9.80
N ASP A 41 2.25 -7.76 8.84
CA ASP A 41 2.16 -9.20 9.03
C ASP A 41 3.45 -9.87 8.53
N ALA A 42 3.66 -11.12 8.94
CA ALA A 42 4.83 -11.91 8.55
C ALA A 42 5.00 -12.06 7.02
N SER A 43 3.93 -11.88 6.23
CA SER A 43 3.95 -12.05 4.77
C SER A 43 3.56 -10.81 3.96
N LEU A 44 3.05 -9.75 4.60
CA LEU A 44 2.49 -8.58 3.92
C LEU A 44 2.50 -7.33 4.82
N ILE A 45 2.48 -6.15 4.21
CA ILE A 45 2.20 -4.87 4.87
C ILE A 45 0.86 -4.34 4.37
N LYS A 46 -0.05 -4.05 5.30
CA LYS A 46 -1.32 -3.37 5.07
C LYS A 46 -1.17 -1.93 5.50
N VAL A 47 -1.66 -1.01 4.68
CA VAL A 47 -1.77 0.40 5.03
C VAL A 47 -3.23 0.79 4.89
N THR A 48 -3.79 1.28 5.99
CA THR A 48 -5.15 1.79 6.06
C THR A 48 -5.11 3.30 6.20
N ALA A 49 -5.65 4.01 5.22
CA ALA A 49 -5.79 5.46 5.23
C ALA A 49 -7.09 5.86 4.53
N THR A 50 -7.29 7.15 4.25
CA THR A 50 -8.38 7.56 3.36
C THR A 50 -8.06 7.15 1.92
N GLN A 51 -9.07 7.10 1.04
CA GLN A 51 -8.86 6.75 -0.37
C GLN A 51 -7.83 7.67 -1.04
N ASP A 52 -7.94 8.97 -0.79
CA ASP A 52 -7.05 10.01 -1.33
C ASP A 52 -5.59 9.79 -0.89
N GLU A 53 -5.38 9.52 0.40
CA GLU A 53 -4.04 9.26 0.96
C GLU A 53 -3.45 7.94 0.45
N VAL A 54 -4.27 6.91 0.26
CA VAL A 54 -3.84 5.65 -0.36
C VAL A 54 -3.47 5.88 -1.84
N GLU A 55 -4.23 6.68 -2.56
CA GLU A 55 -3.96 7.02 -3.97
C GLU A 55 -2.68 7.86 -4.10
N GLU A 56 -2.45 8.81 -3.19
CA GLU A 56 -1.20 9.59 -3.11
C GLU A 56 0.00 8.66 -2.87
N LEU A 57 -0.09 7.75 -1.89
CA LEU A 57 0.94 6.76 -1.62
C LEU A 57 1.22 5.88 -2.86
N VAL A 58 0.17 5.38 -3.51
CA VAL A 58 0.31 4.56 -4.73
C VAL A 58 0.97 5.35 -5.84
N THR A 59 0.58 6.62 -6.03
CA THR A 59 1.17 7.51 -7.04
C THR A 59 2.65 7.76 -6.75
N TYR A 60 3.02 8.02 -5.50
CA TYR A 60 4.40 8.16 -5.06
C TYR A 60 5.22 6.89 -5.33
N LEU A 61 4.70 5.72 -4.96
CA LEU A 61 5.36 4.45 -5.20
C LEU A 61 5.53 4.18 -6.70
N ARG A 62 4.51 4.46 -7.52
CA ARG A 62 4.57 4.31 -8.99
C ARG A 62 5.60 5.23 -9.61
N GLY A 63 5.70 6.47 -9.14
CA GLY A 63 6.73 7.41 -9.59
C GLY A 63 8.15 6.97 -9.21
N ARG A 64 8.31 6.34 -8.05
CA ARG A 64 9.62 5.91 -7.54
C ARG A 64 10.10 4.57 -8.10
N PHE A 65 9.20 3.60 -8.25
CA PHE A 65 9.54 2.21 -8.61
C PHE A 65 9.05 1.79 -10.00
N GLY A 66 8.26 2.63 -10.67
CA GLY A 66 7.61 2.33 -11.94
C GLY A 66 6.29 1.58 -11.79
N THR A 67 5.48 1.59 -12.85
CA THR A 67 4.29 0.73 -13.00
C THR A 67 4.63 -0.53 -13.79
N PRO A 68 4.11 -1.71 -13.42
CA PRO A 68 3.22 -1.99 -12.27
C PRO A 68 3.96 -2.10 -10.93
N LEU A 69 3.28 -1.75 -9.83
CA LEU A 69 3.84 -1.94 -8.50
C LEU A 69 3.91 -3.45 -8.16
N PRO A 70 5.03 -3.93 -7.60
CA PRO A 70 5.17 -5.31 -7.19
C PRO A 70 4.19 -5.66 -6.07
N GLY A 71 3.40 -6.72 -6.26
CA GLY A 71 2.42 -7.14 -5.27
C GLY A 71 1.16 -6.27 -5.20
N GLU A 72 0.92 -5.39 -6.19
CA GLU A 72 -0.42 -4.85 -6.44
C GLU A 72 -1.31 -6.06 -6.80
N ASP A 73 -2.03 -6.61 -5.81
CA ASP A 73 -3.08 -7.59 -6.09
C ASP A 73 -4.01 -6.89 -7.09
N PRO A 74 -4.22 -7.44 -8.31
CA PRO A 74 -5.12 -6.83 -9.28
C PRO A 74 -6.45 -6.60 -8.56
N PRO A 75 -7.11 -5.45 -8.75
CA PRO A 75 -8.36 -5.16 -8.07
C PRO A 75 -9.28 -6.37 -8.20
N LYS A 76 -9.68 -6.97 -7.07
CA LYS A 76 -10.64 -8.08 -7.02
C LYS A 76 -12.06 -7.64 -7.39
N ASP A 77 -12.18 -6.70 -8.32
CA ASP A 77 -13.39 -6.30 -9.03
C ASP A 77 -13.29 -6.76 -10.50
N ALA A 78 -12.92 -8.02 -10.71
CA ALA A 78 -13.23 -8.77 -11.91
C ALA A 78 -14.18 -9.91 -11.53
N LYS A 79 -15.33 -9.57 -10.96
CA LYS A 79 -16.46 -10.48 -10.91
C LYS A 79 -17.77 -9.73 -11.10
N LYS A 80 -18.10 -9.49 -12.37
CA LYS A 80 -19.47 -9.66 -12.83
C LYS A 80 -19.50 -10.06 -14.29
#